data_AF-A0A0F2DB46-F1
#
_entry.id   AF-A0A0F2DB46-F1
#
_cell.length_a   1.000
_cell.length_b   1.000
_cell.length_c   1.000
_cell.angle_alpha   90.00
_cell.angle_beta   90.00
_cell.angle_gamma   90.00
#
_symmetry.space_group_name_H-M   'P 1'
#
loop_
_entity.id
_entity.type
_entity.pdbx_description
1 polymer ?
#
loop_
_entity_poly.entity_id
_entity_poly.type
_entity_poly.pdbx_seq_one_letter_code
_entity_poly.pdbx_strand_id
1 'polypeptide(L)'
;MDSATDNNLTPRPGKDTLSGLSTSMDNPTGKCQAIDVSKLEKSGLEAINDHGNHVSIRPINDPGFIKLKEWASTRGTDVTHSFTQAVKNAIIK
;
A
#
# COMPACT_ATOMS: atom_id res chain seq x y z
N MET A 1 -15.74 -9.73 9.24
CA MET A 1 -14.29 -9.99 9.05
C MET A 1 -13.86 -9.25 7.80
N ASP A 2 -13.54 -7.97 7.97
CA ASP A 2 -13.12 -7.06 6.91
C ASP A 2 -11.65 -7.27 6.58
N SER A 3 -11.33 -7.52 5.31
CA SER A 3 -9.94 -7.59 4.82
C SER A 3 -9.25 -6.22 4.77
N ALA A 4 -9.98 -5.14 5.07
CA ALA A 4 -9.51 -3.75 5.07
C ALA A 4 -9.01 -3.28 6.44
N THR A 5 -8.30 -4.15 7.17
CA THR A 5 -7.61 -3.71 8.39
C THR A 5 -6.39 -2.90 8.02
N ASP A 6 -6.05 -1.90 8.84
CA ASP A 6 -4.90 -1.03 8.61
C ASP A 6 -3.60 -1.84 8.42
N ASN A 7 -3.50 -3.01 9.06
CA ASN A 7 -2.39 -3.96 8.89
C ASN A 7 -2.28 -4.57 7.48
N ASN A 8 -3.39 -4.76 6.77
CA ASN A 8 -3.38 -5.25 5.40
C ASN A 8 -3.10 -4.14 4.38
N LEU A 9 -3.33 -2.88 4.77
CA LEU A 9 -3.13 -1.69 3.94
C LEU A 9 -1.81 -0.98 4.26
N THR A 10 -0.95 -1.58 5.08
CA THR A 10 0.35 -1.03 5.48
C THR A 10 1.47 -2.04 5.11
N PRO A 11 2.56 -1.59 4.45
CA PRO A 11 3.69 -2.45 4.08
C PRO A 11 4.30 -3.15 5.29
N ARG A 12 4.77 -4.39 5.12
CA ARG A 12 5.46 -5.15 6.17
C ARG A 12 6.82 -4.55 6.49
N PRO A 13 7.10 -4.20 7.76
CA PRO A 13 8.45 -3.87 8.21
C PRO A 13 9.46 -4.93 7.79
N GLY A 14 10.59 -4.51 7.23
CA GLY A 14 11.71 -5.39 6.84
C GLY A 14 11.48 -6.29 5.63
N LYS A 15 10.25 -6.39 5.10
CA LYS A 15 9.93 -7.21 3.92
C LYS A 15 9.50 -6.38 2.72
N ASP A 16 8.59 -5.42 2.94
CA ASP A 16 8.05 -4.56 1.88
C ASP A 16 8.74 -3.17 1.88
N THR A 17 9.76 -2.97 2.70
CA THR A 17 10.47 -1.68 2.89
C THR A 17 11.49 -1.34 1.79
N LEU A 18 11.61 -2.19 0.77
CA LEU A 18 12.53 -2.01 -0.37
C LEU A 18 11.80 -1.98 -1.73
N SER A 19 10.50 -2.25 -1.74
CA SER A 19 9.69 -2.34 -2.97
C SER A 19 8.37 -1.55 -2.85
N GLY A 20 7.67 -1.68 -1.72
CA GLY A 20 6.37 -1.06 -1.48
C GLY A 20 5.32 -2.06 -1.00
N LEU A 21 4.12 -1.57 -0.68
CA LEU A 21 2.96 -2.40 -0.39
C LEU A 21 2.66 -3.27 -1.61
N SER A 22 2.80 -4.59 -1.46
CA SER A 22 2.56 -5.56 -2.52
C SER A 22 1.07 -5.69 -2.83
N THR A 23 0.71 -5.45 -4.09
CA THR A 23 -0.64 -5.59 -4.65
C THR A 23 -0.58 -6.34 -5.98
N SER A 24 -1.73 -6.73 -6.51
CA SER A 24 -1.82 -7.44 -7.78
C SER A 24 -2.88 -6.81 -8.68
N MET A 25 -2.60 -6.79 -9.98
CA MET A 25 -3.56 -6.38 -11.02
C MET A 25 -4.62 -7.45 -11.27
N ASP A 26 -4.29 -8.71 -11.00
CA ASP A 26 -5.27 -9.80 -11.07
C ASP A 26 -6.30 -9.65 -9.97
N ASN A 27 -7.55 -9.98 -10.30
CA ASN A 27 -8.59 -10.14 -9.30
C ASN A 27 -8.51 -11.57 -8.74
N PRO A 28 -7.92 -11.80 -7.56
CA PRO A 28 -7.81 -13.15 -7.03
C PRO A 28 -9.22 -13.70 -6.76
N THR A 29 -9.39 -15.00 -6.95
CA THR A 29 -10.61 -15.72 -6.55
C THR A 29 -10.70 -15.75 -5.01
N GLY A 30 -11.19 -14.66 -4.40
CA GLY A 30 -11.29 -14.49 -2.95
C GLY A 30 -11.65 -13.06 -2.51
N LYS A 31 -11.52 -12.78 -1.21
CA LYS A 31 -11.75 -11.43 -0.64
C LYS A 31 -10.58 -10.51 -0.98
N CYS A 32 -10.73 -9.68 -2.00
CA CYS A 32 -9.82 -8.61 -2.35
C CYS A 32 -10.38 -7.22 -1.99
N GLN A 33 -9.52 -6.20 -2.05
CA GLN A 33 -9.92 -4.80 -2.02
C GLN A 33 -9.42 -4.20 -3.34
N ALA A 34 -10.32 -3.70 -4.17
CA ALA A 34 -9.93 -3.00 -5.39
C ALA A 34 -9.43 -1.60 -5.00
N ILE A 35 -8.26 -1.19 -5.51
CA ILE A 35 -7.65 0.10 -5.20
C ILE A 35 -7.64 0.96 -6.46
N ASP A 36 -8.19 2.17 -6.36
CA ASP A 36 -8.14 3.19 -7.40
C ASP A 36 -6.78 3.90 -7.40
N VAL A 37 -5.92 3.57 -8.37
CA VAL A 37 -4.58 4.17 -8.50
C VAL A 37 -4.66 5.68 -8.71
N SER A 38 -5.69 6.19 -9.40
CA SER A 38 -5.85 7.63 -9.64
C SER A 38 -6.13 8.42 -8.36
N LYS A 39 -6.62 7.78 -7.29
CA LYS A 39 -6.74 8.39 -5.96
C LYS A 39 -5.43 8.36 -5.18
N LEU A 40 -4.57 7.36 -5.41
CA LEU A 40 -3.26 7.24 -4.78
C LEU A 40 -2.30 8.35 -5.23
N GLU A 41 -2.26 8.67 -6.52
CA GLU A 41 -1.37 9.70 -7.07
C GLU A 41 -1.59 11.06 -6.40
N LYS A 42 -2.84 11.39 -6.08
CA LYS A 42 -3.22 12.63 -5.38
C LYS A 42 -2.80 12.66 -3.90
N SER A 43 -2.44 11.53 -3.34
CA SER A 43 -2.07 11.36 -1.93
C SER A 43 -0.56 11.28 -1.68
N GLY A 44 0.25 11.37 -2.74
CA GLY A 44 1.70 11.21 -2.64
C GLY A 44 2.17 9.75 -2.66
N LEU A 45 1.32 8.84 -3.13
CA LEU A 45 1.65 7.44 -3.39
C LEU A 45 1.66 7.19 -4.89
N GLU A 46 2.60 6.38 -5.37
CA GLU A 46 2.66 5.84 -6.72
C GLU A 46 2.45 4.33 -6.69
N ALA A 47 1.78 3.80 -7.71
CA ALA A 47 1.67 2.37 -7.93
C ALA A 47 2.57 1.99 -9.12
N ILE A 48 3.55 1.12 -8.87
CA ILE A 48 4.53 0.71 -9.88
C ILE A 48 4.36 -0.76 -10.17
N ASN A 49 4.19 -1.10 -11.44
CA ASN A 49 4.26 -2.48 -11.88
C ASN A 49 5.73 -2.91 -11.90
N ASP A 50 6.11 -3.80 -10.98
CA ASP A 50 7.48 -4.27 -10.82
C ASP A 50 7.71 -5.58 -11.59
N HIS A 51 6.71 -6.47 -11.63
CA HIS A 51 6.84 -7.75 -12.35
C HIS A 51 5.49 -8.37 -12.75
N GLY A 52 5.21 -8.42 -14.05
CA GLY A 52 4.00 -9.06 -14.59
C GLY A 52 2.73 -8.39 -14.06
N ASN A 53 2.02 -9.09 -13.17
CA ASN A 53 0.79 -8.60 -12.51
C ASN A 53 1.05 -8.09 -11.08
N HIS A 54 2.30 -8.05 -10.62
CA HIS A 54 2.67 -7.53 -9.30
C HIS A 54 2.87 -6.02 -9.35
N VAL A 55 2.12 -5.32 -8.51
CA VAL A 55 2.17 -3.86 -8.38
C VAL A 55 2.58 -3.50 -6.96
N SER A 56 3.61 -2.67 -6.84
CA SER A 56 4.08 -2.14 -5.56
C SER A 56 3.59 -0.71 -5.38
N ILE A 57 2.84 -0.44 -4.30
CA ILE A 57 2.45 0.92 -3.93
C ILE A 57 3.51 1.50 -2.99
N ARG A 58 4.11 2.64 -3.34
CA ARG A 58 5.16 3.29 -2.54
C ARG A 58 5.02 4.82 -2.55
N PRO A 59 5.63 5.54 -1.60
CA PRO A 59 5.63 7.01 -1.60
C PRO A 59 6.40 7.60 -2.79
N ILE A 60 5.85 8.66 -3.39
CA ILE A 60 6.55 9.40 -4.44
C ILE A 60 7.79 10.10 -3.88
N ASN A 61 8.83 10.23 -4.72
CA ASN A 61 10.07 10.93 -4.38
C ASN A 61 10.71 10.39 -3.07
N ASP A 62 10.76 9.07 -2.91
CA ASP A 62 11.36 8.40 -1.75
C ASP A 62 12.54 7.47 -2.16
N PRO A 63 13.62 7.99 -2.76
CA PRO A 63 14.72 7.17 -3.27
C PRO A 63 15.47 6.37 -2.19
N GLY A 64 15.37 6.81 -0.92
CA GLY A 64 15.97 6.12 0.23
C GLY A 64 15.03 5.17 0.97
N PHE A 65 13.78 5.04 0.50
CA PHE A 65 12.71 4.30 1.19
C PHE A 65 12.48 4.78 2.63
N ILE A 66 12.76 6.05 2.93
CA ILE A 66 12.67 6.61 4.29
C ILE A 66 11.20 6.69 4.67
N LYS A 67 10.38 7.29 3.81
CA LYS A 67 8.93 7.42 4.01
C LYS A 67 8.26 6.05 3.97
N LEU A 68 8.75 5.13 3.14
CA LEU A 68 8.24 3.77 3.08
C LEU A 68 8.54 2.98 4.37
N LYS A 69 9.73 3.14 4.96
CA LYS A 69 10.09 2.51 6.24
C LYS A 69 9.29 3.09 7.40
N GLU A 70 9.09 4.41 7.41
CA GLU A 70 8.23 5.09 8.37
C GLU A 70 6.79 4.61 8.26
N TRP A 71 6.27 4.49 7.05
CA TRP A 71 4.94 3.93 6.83
C TRP A 71 4.87 2.49 7.33
N ALA A 72 5.83 1.64 6.94
CA ALA A 72 5.86 0.25 7.33
C ALA A 72 5.94 0.08 8.86
N SER A 73 6.68 0.93 9.57
CA SER A 73 6.87 0.83 11.03
C SER A 73 5.57 1.04 11.82
N THR A 74 4.56 1.69 11.23
CA THR A 74 3.23 1.83 11.84
C THR A 74 2.40 0.54 11.82
N ARG A 75 2.78 -0.46 10.99
CA ARG A 75 2.03 -1.72 10.87
C ARG A 75 2.02 -2.49 12.18
N GLY A 76 0.83 -2.88 12.63
CA GLY A 76 0.66 -3.62 13.88
C GLY A 76 0.74 -2.75 15.13
N THR A 77 0.79 -1.42 14.97
CA THR A 77 0.69 -0.45 16.06
C THR A 77 -0.70 0.19 16.08
N ASP A 78 -1.01 0.96 17.14
CA ASP A 78 -2.24 1.76 17.23
C ASP A 78 -2.16 3.07 16.42
N VAL A 79 -1.07 3.30 15.69
CA VAL A 79 -0.85 4.49 14.86
C VAL A 79 -1.25 4.19 13.42
N THR A 80 -2.21 4.94 12.88
CA THR A 80 -2.55 4.90 11.45
C THR A 80 -1.72 5.94 10.69
N HIS A 81 -0.84 5.49 9.79
CA HIS A 81 -0.08 6.39 8.92
C HIS A 81 -0.99 7.06 7.88
N SER A 82 -0.65 8.28 7.46
CA SER A 82 -1.39 9.02 6.43
C SER A 82 -1.51 8.24 5.11
N PHE A 83 -0.46 7.51 4.72
CA PHE A 83 -0.47 6.62 3.57
C PHE A 83 -1.39 5.41 3.73
N THR A 84 -1.50 4.81 4.93
CA THR A 84 -2.48 3.74 5.18
C THR A 84 -3.90 4.27 4.98
N GLN A 85 -4.17 5.47 5.50
CA GLN A 85 -5.47 6.13 5.29
C GLN A 85 -5.71 6.47 3.81
N ALA A 86 -4.67 6.88 3.08
CA ALA A 86 -4.76 7.16 1.65
C ALA A 86 -5.11 5.91 0.84
N VAL A 87 -4.45 4.77 1.11
CA VAL A 87 -4.80 3.49 0.49
C VAL A 87 -6.23 3.11 0.83
N LYS A 88 -6.65 3.28 2.09
CA LYS A 88 -8.02 3.00 2.54
C LYS A 88 -9.07 3.85 1.81
N ASN A 89 -8.79 5.13 1.58
CA ASN A 89 -9.66 6.03 0.83
C ASN A 89 -9.67 5.74 -0.68
N ALA A 90 -8.60 5.12 -1.19
CA ALA A 90 -8.49 4.69 -2.58
C ALA A 90 -9.24 3.38 -2.85
N ILE A 91 -9.66 2.64 -1.82
CA ILE A 91 -10.45 1.42 -1.99
C ILE A 91 -11.81 1.75 -2.61
N ILE A 92 -12.14 1.03 -3.68
CA ILE A 92 -13.44 1.07 -4.34
C ILE A 92 -14.26 -0.12 -3.83
N LYS A 93 -15.52 0.13 -3.46
CA LYS A 93 -16.50 -0.91 -3.11
C LYS A 93 -17.28 -1.35 -4.33
#